data_AF-A0A8C9UWL0-F1
#
_entry.id   AF-A0A8C9UWL0-F1
#
_cell.length_a   1.000
_cell.length_b   1.000
_cell.length_c   1.000
_cell.angle_alpha   90.00
_cell.angle_beta   90.00
_cell.angle_gamma   90.00
#
_symmetry.space_group_name_H-M   'P 1'
#
loop_
_entity.id
_entity.type
_entity.pdbx_description
1 polymer ?
#
loop_
_entity_poly.entity_id
_entity_poly.type
_entity_poly.pdbx_seq_one_letter_code
_entity_poly.pdbx_strand_id
1 'polypeptide(L)'
;VQMVYRPHCSDPALLSIPELSLSAGCLQLEHRRTEFTSSGIRKLYFDTHALVCLLEENGFTTQQAEIIVSALVKIMETNMNIVYKDMVTKVQQEITLQQIMSKIANVKKDMIILEKSEFSALRAENEKIELELHQLKQQVMDEMIKVRTDTKLDFNLEKSRVKELHAQQDRALTQTDRKIETEVAGLKTMLESHKLDTIKYLAGSVFTCLTVALGFYRLWM
;
A
#
# COMPACT_ATOMS: atom_id res chain seq x y z
N VAL A 1 -0.27 39.15 -18.66
CA VAL A 1 0.25 38.36 -17.52
C VAL A 1 0.33 36.92 -17.97
N GLN A 2 1.54 36.39 -17.94
CA GLN A 2 2.04 35.24 -18.68
C GLN A 2 1.68 33.93 -17.95
N MET A 3 0.86 33.06 -18.56
CA MET A 3 0.74 31.68 -18.10
C MET A 3 1.90 30.89 -18.67
N VAL A 4 2.80 30.47 -17.77
CA VAL A 4 3.98 29.67 -18.07
C VAL A 4 3.54 28.28 -18.53
N TYR A 5 3.81 27.99 -19.80
CA TYR A 5 3.79 26.66 -20.39
C TYR A 5 4.98 25.87 -19.83
N ARG A 6 4.73 24.76 -19.12
CA ARG A 6 5.75 23.72 -18.86
C ARG A 6 5.37 22.45 -19.62
N PRO A 7 6.14 22.02 -20.63
CA PRO A 7 6.12 20.65 -21.12
C PRO A 7 7.19 19.81 -20.42
N HIS A 8 7.13 18.49 -20.65
CA HIS A 8 8.03 17.39 -20.17
C HIS A 8 7.58 16.69 -18.88
N CYS A 9 7.48 15.37 -18.80
CA CYS A 9 7.82 14.29 -19.73
C CYS A 9 6.83 13.15 -19.47
N SER A 10 6.16 12.68 -20.51
CA SER A 10 5.41 11.43 -20.48
C SER A 10 6.42 10.30 -20.64
N ASP A 11 6.87 9.71 -19.55
CA ASP A 11 7.47 8.38 -19.61
C ASP A 11 6.32 7.37 -19.81
N PRO A 12 6.30 6.61 -20.93
CA PRO A 12 5.50 5.41 -20.98
C PRO A 12 6.26 4.40 -20.11
N ALA A 13 5.93 4.37 -18.81
CA ALA A 13 6.37 3.29 -17.94
C ALA A 13 5.94 1.98 -18.63
N LEU A 14 6.95 1.26 -19.09
CA LEU A 14 6.89 -0.02 -19.73
C LEU A 14 5.84 -0.88 -19.01
N LEU A 15 4.76 -1.22 -19.72
CA LEU A 15 3.93 -2.34 -19.34
C LEU A 15 4.88 -3.53 -19.25
N SER A 16 5.22 -3.91 -18.01
CA SER A 16 5.89 -5.16 -17.70
C SER A 16 4.96 -6.27 -18.15
N ILE A 17 5.10 -6.67 -19.42
CA ILE A 17 4.67 -7.98 -19.88
C ILE A 17 5.34 -8.95 -18.92
N PRO A 18 4.59 -9.78 -18.17
CA PRO A 18 5.23 -10.85 -17.43
C PRO A 18 5.90 -11.74 -18.48
N GLU A 19 7.22 -11.69 -18.58
CA GLU A 19 7.98 -12.76 -19.19
C GLU A 19 7.68 -14.01 -18.38
N LEU A 20 6.64 -14.73 -18.80
CA LEU A 20 6.43 -16.13 -18.45
C LEU A 20 7.65 -16.87 -18.97
N SER A 21 8.67 -16.94 -18.10
CA SER A 21 9.84 -17.77 -18.24
C SER A 21 9.36 -19.22 -18.33
N LEU A 22 9.01 -19.63 -19.55
CA LEU A 22 8.82 -21.01 -20.00
C LEU A 22 10.18 -21.73 -19.98
N SER A 23 10.89 -21.72 -18.86
CA SER A 23 12.25 -22.27 -18.76
C SER A 23 12.40 -23.37 -17.71
N ALA A 24 11.40 -23.64 -16.87
CA ALA A 24 11.53 -24.66 -15.83
C ALA A 24 10.96 -26.05 -16.21
N GLY A 25 10.16 -26.16 -17.29
CA GLY A 25 9.44 -27.39 -17.64
C GLY A 25 9.95 -28.14 -18.87
N CYS A 26 10.98 -27.65 -19.56
CA CYS A 26 11.40 -28.24 -20.84
C CYS A 26 12.21 -29.54 -20.70
N LEU A 27 12.56 -29.95 -19.47
CA LEU A 27 13.43 -31.11 -19.21
C LEU A 27 12.69 -32.44 -18.93
N GLN A 28 11.35 -32.48 -19.04
CA GLN A 28 10.60 -33.74 -18.94
C GLN A 28 9.74 -34.02 -20.18
N LEU A 29 10.23 -33.65 -21.37
CA LEU A 29 9.88 -34.45 -22.53
C LEU A 29 10.68 -35.75 -22.41
N GLU A 30 10.20 -36.63 -21.55
CA GLU A 30 10.68 -37.98 -21.39
C GLU A 30 10.83 -38.55 -22.79
N HIS A 31 12.08 -38.76 -23.18
CA HIS A 31 12.48 -39.38 -24.44
C HIS A 31 12.10 -40.86 -24.33
N ARG A 32 10.81 -41.16 -24.22
CA ARG A 32 10.27 -42.48 -24.47
C ARG A 32 10.27 -42.63 -25.97
N ARG A 33 11.47 -42.89 -26.49
CA ARG A 33 11.67 -43.54 -27.79
C ARG A 33 11.06 -44.92 -27.62
N THR A 34 9.74 -44.97 -27.70
CA THR A 34 9.04 -46.23 -27.84
C THR A 34 9.60 -46.82 -29.12
N GLU A 35 10.32 -47.93 -28.98
CA GLU A 35 10.79 -48.69 -30.13
C GLU A 35 9.55 -49.26 -30.81
N PHE A 36 9.08 -48.54 -31.82
CA PHE A 36 7.90 -48.92 -32.57
C PHE A 36 8.33 -49.93 -33.63
N THR A 37 7.85 -51.16 -33.49
CA THR A 37 8.01 -52.20 -34.50
C THR A 37 7.25 -51.78 -35.75
N SER A 38 7.97 -51.30 -36.76
CA SER A 38 7.43 -51.00 -38.08
C SER A 38 6.95 -52.29 -38.74
N SER A 39 5.66 -52.59 -38.59
CA SER A 39 4.96 -53.57 -39.44
C SER A 39 4.28 -52.82 -40.59
N GLY A 40 5.04 -51.98 -41.30
CA GLY A 40 4.65 -51.52 -42.62
C GLY A 40 4.69 -52.72 -43.55
N ILE A 41 3.55 -53.08 -44.14
CA ILE A 41 3.36 -54.22 -45.05
C ILE A 41 4.57 -54.30 -46.02
N ARG A 42 5.48 -55.25 -45.76
CA ARG A 42 6.68 -55.51 -46.58
C ARG A 42 6.24 -56.13 -47.89
N LYS A 43 5.68 -55.33 -48.79
CA LYS A 43 5.29 -55.77 -50.13
C LYS A 43 6.50 -55.63 -51.04
N LEU A 44 7.05 -56.76 -51.50
CA LEU A 44 8.05 -56.75 -52.57
C LEU A 44 7.38 -56.22 -53.84
N TYR A 45 7.95 -55.18 -54.43
CA TYR A 45 7.36 -54.45 -55.56
C TYR A 45 7.59 -55.12 -56.92
N PHE A 46 8.36 -56.20 -56.98
CA PHE A 46 8.63 -56.93 -58.20
C PHE A 46 8.50 -58.43 -57.98
N ASP A 47 8.06 -59.11 -59.03
CA ASP A 47 7.95 -60.56 -59.10
C ASP A 47 9.35 -61.15 -59.36
N THR A 48 9.84 -61.93 -58.40
CA THR A 48 11.14 -62.60 -58.45
C THR A 48 11.24 -63.54 -59.66
N HIS A 49 10.18 -64.28 -59.96
CA HIS A 49 10.17 -65.26 -61.03
C HIS A 49 10.16 -64.59 -62.41
N ALA A 50 9.34 -63.55 -62.58
CA ALA A 50 9.30 -62.78 -63.83
C ALA A 50 10.67 -62.17 -64.18
N LEU A 51 11.42 -61.72 -63.16
CA LEU A 51 12.75 -61.15 -63.36
C LEU A 51 13.80 -62.22 -63.71
N VAL A 52 13.68 -63.44 -63.17
CA VAL A 52 14.53 -64.57 -63.57
C VAL A 52 14.29 -64.93 -65.03
N CYS A 53 13.02 -65.12 -65.44
CA CYS A 53 12.69 -65.43 -66.84
C CYS A 53 13.19 -64.36 -67.82
N LEU A 54 13.04 -63.08 -67.46
CA LEU A 54 13.54 -61.98 -68.29
C LEU A 54 15.07 -62.03 -68.46
N LEU A 55 15.81 -62.37 -67.41
CA LEU A 55 17.27 -62.48 -67.48
C LEU A 55 17.69 -63.68 -68.35
N GLU A 56 16.98 -64.81 -68.24
CA GLU A 56 17.21 -65.98 -69.09
C GLU A 56 16.97 -65.67 -70.57
N GLU A 57 15.88 -64.95 -70.90
CA GLU A 57 15.58 -64.49 -72.26
C GLU A 57 16.68 -63.57 -72.84
N ASN A 58 17.42 -62.87 -71.99
CA ASN A 58 18.53 -62.00 -72.37
C ASN A 58 19.90 -62.70 -72.35
N GLY A 59 19.92 -64.05 -72.29
CA GLY A 59 21.14 -64.85 -72.48
C GLY A 59 21.91 -65.19 -71.21
N PHE A 60 21.33 -64.96 -70.02
CA PHE A 60 21.88 -65.44 -68.75
C PHE A 60 21.48 -66.89 -68.48
N THR A 61 22.33 -67.64 -67.79
CA THR A 61 21.93 -68.97 -67.31
C THR A 61 20.97 -68.82 -66.12
N THR A 62 20.12 -69.82 -65.89
CA THR A 62 19.19 -69.85 -64.74
C THR A 62 19.88 -69.55 -63.41
N GLN A 63 21.05 -70.16 -63.19
CA GLN A 63 21.83 -69.92 -61.96
C GLN A 63 22.34 -68.48 -61.86
N GLN A 64 22.77 -67.87 -62.97
CA GLN A 64 23.21 -66.47 -62.98
C GLN A 64 22.03 -65.53 -62.70
N ALA A 65 20.89 -65.77 -63.34
CA ALA A 65 19.67 -65.00 -63.13
C ALA A 65 19.19 -65.08 -61.67
N GLU A 66 19.13 -66.28 -61.08
CA GLU A 66 18.76 -66.48 -59.68
C GLU A 66 19.70 -65.75 -58.70
N ILE A 67 21.02 -65.79 -58.93
CA ILE A 67 21.99 -65.10 -58.07
C ILE A 67 21.79 -63.58 -58.13
N ILE A 68 21.60 -63.03 -59.33
CA ILE A 68 21.38 -61.59 -59.53
C ILE A 68 20.07 -61.15 -58.85
N VAL A 69 18.98 -61.89 -59.06
CA VAL A 69 17.69 -61.59 -58.44
C VAL A 69 17.76 -61.74 -56.91
N SER A 70 18.46 -62.76 -56.39
CA SER A 70 18.69 -62.94 -54.96
C SER A 70 19.47 -61.76 -54.34
N ALA A 71 20.49 -61.25 -55.03
CA ALA A 71 21.21 -60.05 -54.61
C ALA A 71 20.30 -58.82 -54.58
N LEU A 72 19.44 -58.64 -55.60
CA LEU A 72 18.46 -57.54 -55.65
C LEU A 72 17.42 -57.62 -54.53
N VAL A 73 16.92 -58.82 -54.21
CA VAL A 73 15.99 -59.02 -53.09
C VAL A 73 16.66 -58.65 -51.77
N LYS A 74 17.90 -59.06 -51.53
CA LYS A 74 18.66 -58.71 -50.31
C LYS A 74 18.93 -57.20 -50.20
N ILE A 75 19.30 -56.55 -51.30
CA ILE A 75 19.48 -55.09 -51.34
C ILE A 75 18.16 -54.39 -51.06
N MET A 76 17.05 -54.84 -51.68
CA MET A 76 15.72 -54.28 -51.48
C MET A 76 15.25 -54.45 -50.03
N GLU A 77 15.45 -55.62 -49.44
CA GLU A 77 15.11 -55.90 -48.04
C GLU A 77 15.89 -54.97 -47.10
N THR A 78 17.19 -54.80 -47.35
CA THR A 78 18.05 -53.90 -46.55
C THR A 78 17.63 -52.43 -46.73
N ASN A 79 17.37 -52.00 -47.97
CA ASN A 79 16.93 -50.64 -48.27
C ASN A 79 15.56 -50.33 -47.65
N MET A 80 14.62 -51.27 -47.72
CA MET A 80 13.31 -51.14 -47.06
C MET A 80 13.47 -51.06 -45.55
N ASN A 81 14.31 -51.89 -44.93
CA ASN A 81 14.57 -51.82 -43.49
C ASN A 81 15.14 -50.46 -43.06
N ILE A 82 16.03 -49.85 -43.86
CA ILE A 82 16.57 -48.51 -43.58
C ILE A 82 15.47 -47.45 -43.70
N VAL A 83 14.73 -47.45 -44.82
CA VAL A 83 13.68 -46.45 -45.08
C VAL A 83 12.57 -46.52 -44.03
N TYR A 84 12.07 -47.71 -43.71
CA TYR A 84 10.97 -47.86 -42.74
C TYR A 84 11.39 -47.70 -41.28
N LYS A 85 12.69 -47.73 -40.97
CA LYS A 85 13.22 -47.44 -39.63
C LYS A 85 13.16 -45.95 -39.31
N ASP A 86 13.40 -45.10 -40.31
CA ASP A 86 13.40 -43.65 -40.14
C ASP A 86 12.03 -43.01 -40.49
N MET A 87 11.14 -43.77 -41.14
CA MET A 87 9.76 -43.34 -41.40
C MET A 87 8.86 -43.43 -40.17
N VAL A 88 7.98 -42.44 -40.03
CA VAL A 88 6.88 -42.46 -39.07
C VAL A 88 5.62 -42.96 -39.76
N THR A 89 4.91 -43.90 -39.14
CA THR A 89 3.62 -44.39 -39.67
C THR A 89 2.53 -43.35 -39.46
N LYS A 90 1.54 -43.30 -40.36
CA LYS A 90 0.40 -42.37 -40.23
C LYS A 90 -0.34 -42.53 -38.90
N VAL A 91 -0.52 -43.77 -38.45
CA VAL A 91 -1.13 -44.09 -37.15
C VAL A 91 -0.29 -43.51 -36.00
N GLN A 92 1.04 -43.60 -36.09
CA GLN A 92 1.93 -43.05 -35.06
C GLN A 92 1.85 -41.52 -34.99
N GLN A 93 1.80 -40.86 -36.15
CA GLN A 93 1.62 -39.41 -36.23
C GLN A 93 0.29 -38.98 -35.60
N GLU A 94 -0.80 -39.72 -35.84
CA GLU A 94 -2.11 -39.44 -35.27
C GLU A 94 -2.13 -39.58 -33.74
N ILE A 95 -1.51 -40.62 -33.19
CA ILE A 95 -1.37 -40.81 -31.74
C ILE A 95 -0.61 -39.63 -31.12
N THR A 96 0.53 -39.25 -31.70
CA THR A 96 1.32 -38.12 -31.21
C THR A 96 0.54 -36.80 -31.29
N LEU A 97 -0.23 -36.60 -32.36
CA LEU A 97 -1.09 -35.42 -32.50
C LEU A 97 -2.16 -35.39 -31.40
N GLN A 98 -2.83 -36.51 -31.13
CA GLN A 98 -3.82 -36.60 -30.05
C GLN A 98 -3.20 -36.33 -28.67
N GLN A 99 -1.98 -36.80 -28.43
CA GLN A 99 -1.24 -36.52 -27.19
C GLN A 99 -0.87 -35.03 -27.06
N ILE A 100 -0.49 -34.37 -28.15
CA ILE A 100 -0.22 -32.92 -28.14
C ILE A 100 -1.52 -32.15 -27.88
N MET A 101 -2.60 -32.52 -28.55
CA MET A 101 -3.91 -31.88 -28.36
C MET A 101 -4.42 -32.01 -26.92
N SER A 102 -4.25 -33.18 -26.29
CA SER A 102 -4.65 -33.36 -24.89
C SER A 102 -3.82 -32.52 -23.92
N LYS A 103 -2.50 -32.41 -24.15
CA LYS A 103 -1.63 -31.51 -23.37
C LYS A 103 -2.04 -30.05 -23.53
N ILE A 104 -2.34 -29.60 -24.75
CA ILE A 104 -2.84 -28.23 -25.00
C ILE A 104 -4.17 -28.00 -24.27
N ALA A 105 -5.08 -28.97 -24.28
CA ALA A 105 -6.36 -28.86 -23.59
C ALA A 105 -6.19 -28.71 -22.07
N ASN A 106 -5.25 -29.45 -21.46
CA ASN A 106 -4.94 -29.32 -20.04
C ASN A 106 -4.37 -27.95 -19.69
N VAL A 107 -3.36 -27.46 -20.44
CA VAL A 107 -2.79 -26.12 -20.23
C VAL A 107 -3.86 -25.04 -20.37
N LYS A 108 -4.76 -25.18 -21.35
CA LYS A 108 -5.89 -24.25 -21.53
C LYS A 108 -6.84 -24.27 -20.33
N LYS A 109 -7.13 -25.45 -19.75
CA LYS A 109 -7.95 -25.57 -18.55
C LYS A 109 -7.30 -24.83 -17.38
N ASP A 110 -6.00 -25.02 -17.18
CA ASP A 110 -5.27 -24.41 -16.07
C ASP A 110 -5.19 -22.89 -16.22
N MET A 111 -5.00 -22.38 -17.44
CA MET A 111 -5.07 -20.95 -17.75
C MET A 111 -6.44 -20.35 -17.38
N ILE A 112 -7.54 -21.01 -17.77
CA ILE A 112 -8.89 -20.56 -17.45
C ILE A 112 -9.14 -20.60 -15.93
N ILE A 113 -8.66 -21.61 -15.22
CA ILE A 113 -8.79 -21.71 -13.76
C ILE A 113 -8.02 -20.58 -13.08
N LEU A 114 -6.79 -20.31 -13.52
CA LEU A 114 -5.97 -19.23 -12.99
C LEU A 114 -6.65 -17.87 -13.18
N GLU A 115 -7.15 -17.60 -14.40
CA GLU A 115 -7.84 -16.36 -14.75
C GLU A 115 -9.18 -16.21 -14.00
N LYS A 116 -9.93 -17.30 -13.79
CA LYS A 116 -11.22 -17.23 -13.11
C LYS A 116 -11.15 -17.29 -11.59
N SER A 117 -10.23 -18.04 -11.02
CA SER A 117 -10.17 -18.31 -9.58
C SER A 117 -9.28 -17.32 -8.86
N GLU A 118 -8.00 -17.28 -9.24
CA GLU A 118 -7.00 -16.52 -8.48
C GLU A 118 -7.10 -15.02 -8.77
N PHE A 119 -7.26 -14.65 -10.04
CA PHE A 119 -7.40 -13.24 -10.40
C PHE A 119 -8.70 -12.63 -9.86
N SER A 120 -9.81 -13.38 -9.87
CA SER A 120 -11.08 -12.91 -9.28
C SER A 120 -10.97 -12.72 -7.77
N ALA A 121 -10.33 -13.66 -7.06
CA ALA A 121 -10.10 -13.54 -5.62
C ALA A 121 -9.23 -12.31 -5.30
N LEU A 122 -8.14 -12.12 -6.04
CA LEU A 122 -7.24 -10.98 -5.85
C LEU A 122 -7.93 -9.64 -6.15
N ARG A 123 -8.80 -9.61 -7.18
CA ARG A 123 -9.60 -8.41 -7.49
C ARG A 123 -10.58 -8.08 -6.37
N ALA A 124 -11.27 -9.09 -5.84
CA ALA A 124 -12.20 -8.90 -4.73
C ALA A 124 -11.47 -8.44 -3.44
N GLU A 125 -10.28 -8.98 -3.17
CA GLU A 125 -9.44 -8.55 -2.05
C GLU A 125 -8.94 -7.10 -2.25
N ASN A 126 -8.51 -6.72 -3.46
CA ASN A 126 -8.14 -5.35 -3.78
C ASN A 126 -9.31 -4.37 -3.61
N GLU A 127 -10.51 -4.70 -4.10
CA GLU A 127 -11.71 -3.89 -3.92
C GLU A 127 -12.07 -3.74 -2.44
N LYS A 128 -11.92 -4.82 -1.64
CA LYS A 128 -12.12 -4.76 -0.19
C LYS A 128 -11.11 -3.84 0.50
N ILE A 129 -9.82 -3.95 0.16
CA ILE A 129 -8.76 -3.09 0.71
C ILE A 129 -9.02 -1.62 0.37
N GLU A 130 -9.48 -1.33 -0.85
CA GLU A 130 -9.83 0.03 -1.28
C GLU A 130 -10.98 0.62 -0.44
N LEU A 131 -12.02 -0.18 -0.15
CA LEU A 131 -13.13 0.23 0.72
C LEU A 131 -12.68 0.47 2.16
N GLU A 132 -11.88 -0.43 2.75
CA GLU A 132 -11.35 -0.27 4.12
C GLU A 132 -10.47 0.96 4.23
N LEU A 133 -9.65 1.25 3.22
CA LEU A 133 -8.81 2.45 3.16
C LEU A 133 -9.66 3.72 3.09
N HIS A 134 -10.72 3.72 2.28
CA HIS A 134 -11.65 4.84 2.22
C HIS A 134 -12.36 5.08 3.56
N GLN A 135 -12.78 4.01 4.22
CA GLN A 135 -13.43 4.08 5.54
C GLN A 135 -12.48 4.62 6.61
N LEU A 136 -11.25 4.11 6.67
CA LEU A 136 -10.24 4.57 7.63
C LEU A 136 -9.90 6.05 7.41
N LYS A 137 -9.76 6.47 6.15
CA LYS A 137 -9.51 7.87 5.79
C LYS A 137 -10.64 8.79 6.28
N GLN A 138 -11.88 8.36 6.11
CA GLN A 138 -13.05 9.12 6.59
C GLN A 138 -13.05 9.20 8.12
N GLN A 139 -12.85 8.07 8.80
CA GLN A 139 -12.83 8.02 10.26
C GLN A 139 -11.75 8.92 10.87
N VAL A 140 -10.54 8.91 10.30
CA VAL A 140 -9.44 9.79 10.74
C VAL A 140 -9.80 11.25 10.52
N MET A 141 -10.45 11.59 9.40
CA MET A 141 -10.90 12.96 9.14
C MET A 141 -11.94 13.42 10.16
N ASP A 142 -12.92 12.55 10.47
CA ASP A 142 -13.98 12.86 11.43
C ASP A 142 -13.43 13.05 12.84
N GLU A 143 -12.54 12.16 13.30
CA GLU A 143 -11.87 12.29 14.59
C GLU A 143 -10.95 13.52 14.65
N MET A 144 -10.26 13.85 13.55
CA MET A 144 -9.45 15.07 13.47
C MET A 144 -10.31 16.33 13.60
N ILE A 145 -11.48 16.36 12.95
CA ILE A 145 -12.42 17.50 13.04
C ILE A 145 -12.94 17.61 14.47
N LYS A 146 -13.37 16.50 15.06
CA LYS A 146 -13.88 16.44 16.44
C LYS A 146 -12.85 16.93 17.45
N VAL A 147 -11.63 16.38 17.44
CA VAL A 147 -10.54 16.82 18.32
C VAL A 147 -10.24 18.31 18.14
N ARG A 148 -10.24 18.80 16.90
CA ARG A 148 -10.04 20.23 16.61
C ARG A 148 -11.16 21.09 17.20
N THR A 149 -12.42 20.70 17.06
CA THR A 149 -13.55 21.46 17.61
C THR A 149 -13.56 21.44 19.12
N ASP A 150 -13.29 20.29 19.72
CA ASP A 150 -13.23 20.11 21.18
C ASP A 150 -12.11 20.95 21.78
N THR A 151 -10.90 20.88 21.20
CA THR A 151 -9.75 21.70 21.63
C THR A 151 -10.05 23.19 21.52
N LYS A 152 -10.73 23.62 20.45
CA LYS A 152 -11.11 25.03 20.28
C LYS A 152 -12.13 25.45 21.33
N LEU A 153 -13.11 24.60 21.66
CA LEU A 153 -14.08 24.89 22.70
C LEU A 153 -13.41 25.00 24.07
N ASP A 154 -12.55 24.04 24.43
CA ASP A 154 -11.80 24.03 25.68
C ASP A 154 -10.95 25.29 25.85
N PHE A 155 -10.25 25.70 24.80
CA PHE A 155 -9.49 26.95 24.83
C PHE A 155 -10.38 28.18 25.07
N ASN A 156 -11.57 28.23 24.45
CA ASN A 156 -12.49 29.35 24.64
C ASN A 156 -13.08 29.37 26.06
N LEU A 157 -13.41 28.21 26.62
CA LEU A 157 -13.89 28.08 27.99
C LEU A 157 -12.79 28.51 28.97
N GLU A 158 -11.58 28.02 28.80
CA GLU A 158 -10.45 28.35 29.67
C GLU A 158 -10.08 29.85 29.58
N LYS A 159 -10.06 30.41 28.36
CA LYS A 159 -9.87 31.85 28.17
C LYS A 159 -10.94 32.67 28.88
N SER A 160 -12.20 32.22 28.88
CA SER A 160 -13.29 32.90 29.57
C SER A 160 -13.14 32.80 31.09
N ARG A 161 -12.75 31.62 31.59
CA ARG A 161 -12.48 31.38 33.01
C ARG A 161 -11.34 32.27 33.52
N VAL A 162 -10.23 32.34 32.80
CA VAL A 162 -9.09 33.20 33.13
C VAL A 162 -9.49 34.67 33.16
N LYS A 163 -10.28 35.13 32.18
CA LYS A 163 -10.79 36.51 32.17
C LYS A 163 -11.69 36.82 33.38
N GLU A 164 -12.58 35.91 33.74
CA GLU A 164 -13.46 36.10 34.89
C GLU A 164 -12.66 36.16 36.20
N LEU A 165 -11.67 35.27 36.37
CA LEU A 165 -10.77 35.31 37.52
C LEU A 165 -9.97 36.61 37.60
N HIS A 166 -9.43 37.10 36.48
CA HIS A 166 -8.76 38.39 36.44
C HIS A 166 -9.70 39.54 36.81
N ALA A 167 -10.92 39.56 36.26
CA ALA A 167 -11.91 40.58 36.60
C ALA A 167 -12.29 40.54 38.09
N GLN A 168 -12.38 39.35 38.69
CA GLN A 168 -12.61 39.18 40.12
C GLN A 168 -11.42 39.69 40.96
N GLN A 169 -10.19 39.39 40.55
CA GLN A 169 -8.98 39.88 41.21
C GLN A 169 -8.90 41.40 41.15
N ASP A 170 -9.17 42.02 40.00
CA ASP A 170 -9.19 43.48 39.84
C ASP A 170 -10.27 44.14 40.72
N ARG A 171 -11.45 43.52 40.83
CA ARG A 171 -12.50 43.98 41.76
C ARG A 171 -12.05 43.88 43.22
N ALA A 172 -11.38 42.80 43.61
CA ALA A 172 -10.88 42.62 44.97
C ALA A 172 -9.75 43.62 45.31
N LEU A 173 -8.84 43.85 44.36
CA LEU A 173 -7.78 44.86 44.48
C LEU A 173 -8.39 46.25 44.65
N THR A 174 -9.26 46.67 43.74
CA THR A 174 -9.92 47.99 43.82
C THR A 174 -10.77 48.16 45.08
N GLN A 175 -11.40 47.10 45.59
CA GLN A 175 -12.10 47.16 46.86
C GLN A 175 -11.13 47.34 48.05
N THR A 176 -9.99 46.66 48.02
CA THR A 176 -8.97 46.78 49.05
C THR A 176 -8.31 48.16 49.03
N ASP A 177 -7.99 48.68 47.85
CA ASP A 177 -7.47 50.04 47.67
C ASP A 177 -8.44 51.09 48.25
N ARG A 178 -9.74 50.99 47.94
CA ARG A 178 -10.76 51.88 48.51
C ARG A 178 -10.85 51.79 50.04
N LYS A 179 -10.70 50.60 50.62
CA LYS A 179 -10.68 50.43 52.08
C LYS A 179 -9.47 51.12 52.68
N ILE A 180 -8.28 50.94 52.08
CA ILE A 180 -7.04 51.61 52.52
C ILE A 180 -7.21 53.13 52.45
N GLU A 181 -7.73 53.67 51.35
CA GLU A 181 -7.99 55.12 51.24
C GLU A 181 -8.93 55.63 52.32
N THR A 182 -10.00 54.88 52.62
CA THR A 182 -10.97 55.24 53.66
C THR A 182 -10.34 55.20 55.05
N GLU A 183 -9.54 54.18 55.36
CA GLU A 183 -8.81 54.08 56.64
C GLU A 183 -7.77 55.20 56.78
N VAL A 184 -7.03 55.52 55.72
CA VAL A 184 -6.06 56.63 55.69
C VAL A 184 -6.75 57.98 55.93
N ALA A 185 -7.87 58.22 55.26
CA ALA A 185 -8.67 59.42 55.49
C ALA A 185 -9.20 59.48 56.94
N GLY A 186 -9.70 58.36 57.47
CA GLY A 186 -10.15 58.23 58.86
C GLY A 186 -9.03 58.56 59.86
N LEU A 187 -7.86 57.94 59.72
CA LEU A 187 -6.69 58.20 60.57
C LEU A 187 -6.26 59.66 60.51
N LYS A 188 -6.29 60.28 59.32
CA LYS A 188 -5.97 61.70 59.16
C LYS A 188 -6.95 62.61 59.91
N THR A 189 -8.26 62.35 59.80
CA THR A 189 -9.27 63.15 60.53
C THR A 189 -9.11 63.03 62.05
N MET A 190 -8.82 61.82 62.55
CA MET A 190 -8.56 61.58 63.97
C MET A 190 -7.28 62.27 64.44
N LEU A 191 -6.23 62.30 63.61
CA LEU A 191 -5.01 63.02 63.91
C LEU A 191 -5.27 64.54 63.99
N GLU A 192 -6.01 65.09 63.04
CA GLU A 192 -6.38 66.51 63.02
C GLU A 192 -7.22 66.91 64.24
N SER A 193 -8.20 66.08 64.64
CA SER A 193 -8.98 66.32 65.86
C SER A 193 -8.10 66.29 67.10
N HIS A 194 -7.19 65.32 67.23
CA HIS A 194 -6.26 65.23 68.36
C HIS A 194 -5.33 66.46 68.45
N LYS A 195 -4.85 66.98 67.31
CA LYS A 195 -4.08 68.23 67.27
C LYS A 195 -4.91 69.41 67.77
N LEU A 196 -6.16 69.53 67.33
CA LEU A 196 -7.06 70.61 67.78
C LEU A 196 -7.36 70.52 69.27
N ASP A 197 -7.59 69.31 69.80
CA ASP A 197 -7.84 69.12 71.23
C ASP A 197 -6.61 69.48 72.05
N THR A 198 -5.41 69.06 71.63
CA THR A 198 -4.15 69.45 72.27
C THR A 198 -3.99 70.98 72.33
N ILE A 199 -4.29 71.69 71.23
CA ILE A 199 -4.25 73.16 71.18
C ILE A 199 -5.28 73.77 72.14
N LYS A 200 -6.53 73.26 72.17
CA LYS A 200 -7.58 73.75 73.08
C LYS A 200 -7.20 73.56 74.55
N TYR A 201 -6.71 72.37 74.93
CA TYR A 201 -6.29 72.08 76.31
C TYR A 201 -5.11 72.96 76.73
N LEU A 202 -4.14 73.19 75.83
CA LEU A 202 -3.01 74.09 76.08
C LEU A 202 -3.47 75.54 76.27
N ALA A 203 -4.35 76.05 75.40
CA ALA A 203 -4.90 77.40 75.53
C ALA A 203 -5.68 77.57 76.85
N GLY A 204 -6.50 76.57 77.20
CA GLY A 204 -7.24 76.54 78.45
C GLY A 204 -6.34 76.55 79.68
N SER A 205 -5.27 75.75 79.69
CA SER A 205 -4.34 75.69 80.83
C SER A 205 -3.54 76.98 81.01
N VAL A 206 -3.13 77.63 79.91
CA VAL A 206 -2.48 78.95 79.98
C VAL A 206 -3.46 80.00 80.50
N PHE A 207 -4.71 80.01 80.04
CA PHE A 207 -5.73 80.95 80.49
C PHE A 207 -6.09 80.77 81.97
N THR A 208 -6.21 79.53 82.45
CA THR A 208 -6.44 79.27 83.88
C THR A 208 -5.24 79.68 84.74
N CYS A 209 -4.01 79.39 84.29
CA CYS A 209 -2.79 79.84 84.98
C CYS A 209 -2.73 81.37 85.09
N LEU A 210 -3.01 82.08 83.99
CA LEU A 210 -3.09 83.55 83.98
C LEU A 210 -4.18 84.07 84.93
N THR A 211 -5.36 83.44 84.94
CA THR A 211 -6.47 83.81 85.83
C THR A 211 -6.07 83.66 87.31
N VAL A 212 -5.40 82.55 87.65
CA VAL A 212 -4.91 82.29 89.01
C VAL A 212 -3.85 83.32 89.39
N ALA A 213 -2.87 83.59 88.52
CA ALA A 213 -1.82 84.59 88.77
C ALA A 213 -2.38 86.00 88.98
N LEU A 214 -3.36 86.42 88.17
CA LEU A 214 -4.06 87.71 88.34
C LEU A 214 -4.86 87.75 89.65
N GLY A 215 -5.49 86.64 90.04
CA GLY A 215 -6.18 86.50 91.32
C GLY A 215 -5.24 86.68 92.51
N PHE A 216 -4.07 86.04 92.49
CA PHE A 216 -3.03 86.22 93.51
C PHE A 216 -2.48 87.65 93.54
N TYR A 217 -2.19 88.24 92.38
CA TYR A 217 -1.71 89.63 92.29
C TYR A 217 -2.70 90.62 92.92
N ARG A 218 -4.01 90.41 92.71
CA ARG A 218 -5.09 91.22 93.33
C ARG A 218 -5.18 91.09 94.85
N LEU A 219 -4.80 89.94 95.41
CA LEU A 219 -4.82 89.72 96.87
C LEU A 219 -3.57 90.27 97.58
N TRP A 220 -2.48 90.48 96.84
CA TRP A 220 -1.19 90.95 97.37
C TRP A 220 -1.03 92.48 97.39
N MET A 221 -1.74 93.20 96.50
CA MET A 221 -1.85 94.67 96.48
C MET A 221 -2.99 95.14 97.39
#